data_AF-A0A1C3TTW3-F1
#
_entry.id   AF-A0A1C3TTW3-F1
#
_cell.length_a   1.000
_cell.length_b   1.000
_cell.length_c   1.000
_cell.angle_alpha   90.00
_cell.angle_beta   90.00
_cell.angle_gamma   90.00
#
_symmetry.space_group_name_H-M   'P 1'
#
loop_
_entity.id
_entity.type
_entity.pdbx_description
1 polymer ?
#
loop_
_entity_poly.entity_id
_entity_poly.type
_entity_poly.pdbx_seq_one_letter_code
_entity_poly.pdbx_strand_id
1 'polypeptide(L)'
;MTSYCPSRRFLAGAILFALAWFGIAACADAAPAAPVCGLYVDGAQNALYLESADSARLEPEQDTPRRFHLLRDGNRLQLFDLDNGRGARYVLSADAAQIRAADGTVYRRGSSAACAAPAPAATAAIAQCRADLPACAQRLAQADRAQAAALCGPQLPFACRALLDPAPAAATAPAQAGAAVQPEAVCRRSASAQICTAAAERQWDAGKFLRAKALLEQACALSDPVACGRTTALEEVDATLLQSPPATRLPCGRFIAPLGTSLSLQFRDDGSVRDGNGDVMQAHLEHGQIALRQRDGQQWQLRPLGAKRLIGLDRAHRFVVLFGDETGHCGAAQQ
;
A
#
# COMPACT_ATOMS: atom_id res chain seq x y z
N MET A 1 -15.46 -51.71 12.72
CA MET A 1 -15.28 -53.11 12.32
C MET A 1 -13.97 -53.21 11.55
N THR A 2 -13.00 -53.85 12.18
CA THR A 2 -11.61 -54.03 11.78
C THR A 2 -11.51 -54.96 10.57
N SER A 3 -10.81 -54.55 9.50
CA SER A 3 -10.43 -55.47 8.43
C SER A 3 -8.92 -55.55 8.27
N TYR A 4 -8.46 -56.78 8.49
CA TYR A 4 -7.13 -57.36 8.44
C TYR A 4 -6.46 -57.23 7.05
N CYS A 5 -5.17 -56.91 7.03
CA CYS A 5 -4.26 -57.24 5.92
C CYS A 5 -3.56 -58.58 6.22
N PRO A 6 -3.61 -59.61 5.36
CA PRO A 6 -2.83 -60.81 5.57
C PRO A 6 -1.44 -60.69 4.92
N SER A 7 -0.42 -61.01 5.71
CA SER A 7 0.96 -61.23 5.27
C SER A 7 1.08 -62.48 4.40
N ARG A 8 1.64 -62.38 3.18
CA ARG A 8 2.00 -63.55 2.36
C ARG A 8 3.49 -63.88 2.49
N ARG A 9 3.73 -65.13 2.90
CA ARG A 9 5.01 -65.83 2.87
C ARG A 9 5.37 -66.20 1.43
N PHE A 10 6.63 -66.04 1.07
CA PHE A 10 7.22 -66.51 -0.19
C PHE A 10 7.32 -68.04 -0.21
N LEU A 11 6.90 -68.65 -1.31
CA LEU A 11 7.30 -70.00 -1.70
C LEU A 11 7.67 -69.97 -3.19
N ALA A 12 8.88 -70.43 -3.47
CA ALA A 12 9.44 -70.62 -4.80
C ALA A 12 8.74 -71.78 -5.53
N GLY A 13 8.51 -71.63 -6.82
CA GLY A 13 7.93 -72.66 -7.68
C GLY A 13 7.88 -72.19 -9.14
N ALA A 14 8.31 -73.05 -10.05
CA ALA A 14 8.81 -72.70 -11.38
C ALA A 14 7.74 -72.75 -12.49
N ILE A 15 7.97 -71.97 -13.56
CA ILE A 15 7.59 -72.18 -14.98
C ILE A 15 6.09 -72.11 -15.35
N LEU A 16 5.68 -71.05 -16.06
CA LEU A 16 5.11 -71.09 -17.43
C LEU A 16 4.72 -69.69 -17.93
N PHE A 17 5.13 -69.40 -19.17
CA PHE A 17 4.83 -68.20 -19.94
C PHE A 17 3.31 -68.03 -20.17
N ALA A 18 2.75 -66.94 -19.67
CA ALA A 18 1.52 -66.34 -20.19
C ALA A 18 1.64 -64.82 -20.04
N LEU A 19 1.86 -64.13 -21.18
CA LEU A 19 1.89 -62.68 -21.29
C LEU A 19 0.48 -62.12 -21.04
N ALA A 20 0.12 -61.97 -19.77
CA ALA A 20 -1.00 -61.13 -19.36
C ALA A 20 -0.47 -59.69 -19.26
N TRP A 21 -0.79 -58.87 -20.28
CA TRP A 21 -0.73 -57.42 -20.19
C TRP A 21 -1.67 -56.96 -19.06
N PHE A 22 -1.16 -56.91 -17.84
CA PHE A 22 -1.73 -56.07 -16.79
C PHE A 22 -1.37 -54.63 -17.15
N GLY A 23 -2.29 -53.97 -17.84
CA GLY A 23 -2.31 -52.52 -17.94
C GLY A 23 -2.40 -51.95 -16.52
N ILE A 24 -1.25 -51.59 -15.96
CA ILE A 24 -1.19 -50.68 -14.82
C ILE A 24 -1.75 -49.38 -15.38
N ALA A 25 -3.02 -49.11 -15.12
CA ALA A 25 -3.57 -47.78 -15.24
C ALA A 25 -2.80 -46.92 -14.23
N ALA A 26 -1.68 -46.37 -14.68
CA ALA A 26 -1.04 -45.27 -13.99
C ALA A 26 -2.13 -44.20 -13.91
N CYS A 27 -2.60 -43.91 -12.69
CA CYS A 27 -3.26 -42.65 -12.42
C CYS A 27 -2.25 -41.59 -12.86
N ALA A 28 -2.40 -41.07 -14.07
CA ALA A 28 -1.72 -39.87 -14.46
C ALA A 28 -2.24 -38.82 -13.48
N ASP A 29 -1.41 -38.45 -12.51
CA ASP A 29 -1.63 -37.25 -11.71
C ASP A 29 -1.92 -36.16 -12.73
N ALA A 30 -3.15 -35.63 -12.68
CA ALA A 30 -3.55 -34.54 -13.55
C ALA A 30 -2.49 -33.46 -13.41
N ALA A 31 -1.77 -33.20 -14.50
CA ALA A 31 -0.75 -32.16 -14.51
C ALA A 31 -1.37 -30.89 -13.91
N PRO A 32 -0.67 -30.19 -13.01
CA PRO A 32 -1.22 -28.98 -12.42
C PRO A 32 -1.69 -28.08 -13.55
N ALA A 33 -2.98 -27.73 -13.52
CA ALA A 33 -3.60 -26.94 -14.58
C ALA A 33 -2.70 -25.74 -14.86
N ALA A 34 -2.31 -25.56 -16.13
CA ALA A 34 -1.36 -24.55 -16.57
C ALA A 34 -1.65 -23.19 -15.89
N PRO A 35 -0.61 -22.41 -15.57
CA PRO A 35 -0.81 -21.12 -14.93
C PRO A 35 -1.72 -20.26 -15.83
N VAL A 36 -2.83 -19.78 -15.25
CA VAL A 36 -3.84 -19.03 -16.01
C VAL A 36 -3.50 -17.56 -15.91
N CYS A 37 -2.54 -17.15 -16.73
CA CYS A 37 -2.16 -15.75 -16.85
C CYS A 37 -3.14 -14.99 -17.73
N GLY A 38 -3.27 -13.70 -17.46
CA GLY A 38 -4.24 -12.83 -18.12
C GLY A 38 -4.83 -11.78 -17.22
N LEU A 39 -5.80 -11.06 -17.76
CA LEU A 39 -6.51 -9.97 -17.12
C LEU A 39 -7.85 -10.47 -16.58
N TYR A 40 -8.14 -10.10 -15.32
CA TYR A 40 -9.44 -10.27 -14.70
C TYR A 40 -9.94 -8.91 -14.20
N VAL A 41 -11.21 -8.59 -14.43
CA VAL A 41 -11.81 -7.29 -14.10
C VAL A 41 -13.01 -7.50 -13.19
N ASP A 42 -13.15 -6.69 -12.15
CA ASP A 42 -14.32 -6.72 -11.26
C ASP A 42 -15.43 -5.75 -11.71
N GLY A 43 -16.51 -5.66 -10.93
CA GLY A 43 -17.62 -4.76 -11.23
C GLY A 43 -17.29 -3.27 -11.08
N ALA A 44 -16.18 -2.93 -10.43
CA ALA A 44 -15.68 -1.58 -10.22
C ALA A 44 -14.52 -1.23 -11.17
N GLN A 45 -14.35 -2.00 -12.24
CA GLN A 45 -13.28 -1.82 -13.25
C GLN A 45 -11.85 -1.94 -12.71
N ASN A 46 -11.65 -2.54 -11.53
CA ASN A 46 -10.31 -2.85 -11.06
C ASN A 46 -9.74 -4.03 -11.85
N ALA A 47 -8.52 -3.89 -12.34
CA ALA A 47 -7.85 -4.86 -13.19
C ALA A 47 -6.82 -5.69 -12.41
N LEU A 48 -7.08 -6.98 -12.25
CA LEU A 48 -6.15 -7.96 -11.69
C LEU A 48 -5.45 -8.72 -12.82
N TYR A 49 -4.14 -8.52 -12.94
CA TYR A 49 -3.25 -9.19 -13.87
C TYR A 49 -2.55 -10.35 -13.15
N LEU A 50 -2.72 -11.58 -13.65
CA LEU A 50 -1.84 -12.69 -13.33
C LEU A 50 -0.76 -12.75 -14.42
N GLU A 51 0.47 -12.42 -14.07
CA GLU A 51 1.52 -12.14 -15.07
C GLU A 51 2.45 -13.33 -15.28
N SER A 52 2.76 -14.05 -14.20
CA SER A 52 3.60 -15.25 -14.18
C SER A 52 3.00 -16.30 -13.23
N ALA A 53 3.73 -17.39 -12.99
CA ALA A 53 3.38 -18.36 -11.97
C ALA A 53 3.47 -17.81 -10.53
N ASP A 54 4.19 -16.70 -10.32
CA ASP A 54 4.55 -16.17 -9.00
C ASP A 54 4.39 -14.65 -8.86
N SER A 55 3.86 -13.95 -9.88
CA SER A 55 3.59 -12.53 -9.83
C SER A 55 2.19 -12.18 -10.31
N ALA A 56 1.61 -11.20 -9.63
CA ALA A 56 0.36 -10.58 -10.01
C ALA A 56 0.43 -9.07 -9.75
N ARG A 57 -0.39 -8.31 -10.49
CA ARG A 57 -0.55 -6.87 -10.30
C ARG A 57 -2.02 -6.53 -10.25
N LEU A 58 -2.42 -5.67 -9.32
CA LEU A 58 -3.75 -5.07 -9.31
C LEU A 58 -3.61 -3.60 -9.66
N GLU A 59 -4.35 -3.16 -10.66
CA GLU A 59 -4.46 -1.77 -11.08
C GLU A 59 -5.89 -1.31 -10.77
N PRO A 60 -6.10 -0.61 -9.64
CA PRO A 60 -7.37 0.04 -9.36
C PRO A 60 -7.59 1.24 -10.29
N GLU A 61 -8.85 1.59 -10.57
CA GLU A 61 -9.14 2.74 -11.44
C GLU A 61 -8.68 4.08 -10.83
N GLN A 62 -8.79 4.23 -9.50
CA GLN A 62 -8.57 5.50 -8.80
C GLN A 62 -7.59 5.40 -7.62
N ASP A 63 -6.80 4.33 -7.54
CA ASP A 63 -5.92 4.07 -6.39
C ASP A 63 -4.55 3.55 -6.84
N THR A 64 -3.60 3.51 -5.92
CA THR A 64 -2.22 3.09 -6.16
C THR A 64 -2.17 1.64 -6.68
N PRO A 65 -1.54 1.39 -7.84
CA PRO A 65 -1.28 0.03 -8.31
C PRO A 65 -0.52 -0.79 -7.26
N ARG A 66 -0.90 -2.06 -7.11
CA ARG A 66 -0.32 -2.99 -6.14
C ARG A 66 0.34 -4.17 -6.84
N ARG A 67 1.51 -4.55 -6.35
CA ARG A 67 2.23 -5.74 -6.85
C ARG A 67 2.19 -6.84 -5.81
N PHE A 68 2.03 -8.07 -6.28
CA PHE A 68 1.90 -9.23 -5.43
C PHE A 68 2.88 -10.33 -5.83
N HIS A 69 3.40 -11.04 -4.84
CA HIS A 69 3.87 -12.39 -5.05
C HIS A 69 2.69 -13.34 -4.98
N LEU A 70 2.56 -14.21 -5.97
CA LEU A 70 1.48 -15.17 -6.10
C LEU A 70 1.96 -16.54 -5.59
N LEU A 71 1.27 -17.07 -4.60
CA LEU A 71 1.38 -18.47 -4.21
C LEU A 71 0.10 -19.19 -4.64
N ARG A 72 0.24 -20.38 -5.24
CA ARG A 72 -0.89 -21.17 -5.73
C ARG A 72 -0.86 -22.57 -5.13
N ASP A 73 -2.01 -22.96 -4.58
CA ASP A 73 -2.29 -24.31 -4.09
C ASP A 73 -3.62 -24.78 -4.70
N GLY A 74 -3.53 -25.55 -5.79
CA GLY A 74 -4.68 -25.95 -6.60
C GLY A 74 -5.48 -24.74 -7.11
N ASN A 75 -6.70 -24.58 -6.59
CA ASN A 75 -7.61 -23.48 -6.93
C ASN A 75 -7.53 -22.31 -5.93
N ARG A 76 -6.70 -22.40 -4.89
CA ARG A 76 -6.47 -21.32 -3.93
C ARG A 76 -5.29 -20.49 -4.38
N LEU A 77 -5.48 -19.18 -4.39
CA LEU A 77 -4.42 -18.22 -4.65
C LEU A 77 -4.19 -17.42 -3.37
N GLN A 78 -2.93 -17.21 -3.03
CA GLN A 78 -2.53 -16.29 -1.98
C GLN A 78 -1.70 -15.20 -2.64
N LEU A 79 -2.26 -14.00 -2.67
CA LEU A 79 -1.59 -12.81 -3.20
C LEU A 79 -0.97 -12.07 -2.03
N PHE A 80 0.34 -12.01 -2.01
CA PHE A 80 1.12 -11.33 -0.98
C PHE A 80 1.59 -9.98 -1.48
N ASP A 81 1.02 -8.91 -0.93
CA ASP A 81 1.31 -7.53 -1.30
C ASP A 81 2.76 -7.21 -0.96
N LEU A 82 3.55 -6.91 -1.99
CA LEU A 82 4.98 -6.68 -1.89
C LEU A 82 5.31 -5.32 -1.27
N ASP A 83 4.37 -4.39 -1.20
CA ASP A 83 4.59 -3.04 -0.67
C ASP A 83 4.31 -2.96 0.84
N ASN A 84 3.29 -3.68 1.34
CA ASN A 84 2.93 -3.67 2.77
C ASN A 84 3.17 -4.99 3.52
N GLY A 85 3.54 -6.07 2.82
CA GLY A 85 3.88 -7.34 3.44
C GLY A 85 2.68 -8.14 3.96
N ARG A 86 1.49 -7.97 3.38
CA ARG A 86 0.26 -8.66 3.80
C ARG A 86 -0.24 -9.61 2.72
N GLY A 87 -0.68 -10.79 3.14
CA GLY A 87 -1.31 -11.78 2.27
C GLY A 87 -2.83 -11.69 2.29
N ALA A 88 -3.45 -11.82 1.12
CA ALA A 88 -4.89 -12.02 0.97
C ALA A 88 -5.16 -13.32 0.20
N ARG A 89 -6.27 -14.00 0.55
CA ARG A 89 -6.66 -15.27 -0.06
C ARG A 89 -7.74 -15.03 -1.12
N TYR A 90 -7.60 -15.76 -2.22
CA TYR A 90 -8.51 -15.77 -3.34
C TYR A 90 -8.78 -17.21 -3.79
N VAL A 91 -9.87 -17.42 -4.51
CA VAL A 91 -10.25 -18.71 -5.08
C VAL A 91 -10.46 -18.54 -6.57
N LEU A 92 -9.70 -19.31 -7.36
CA LEU A 92 -9.85 -19.45 -8.80
C LEU A 92 -10.95 -20.47 -9.11
N SER A 93 -11.87 -20.15 -10.01
CA SER A 93 -12.88 -21.10 -10.48
C SER A 93 -12.23 -22.25 -11.28
N ALA A 94 -12.91 -23.39 -11.36
CA ALA A 94 -12.36 -24.57 -12.06
C ALA A 94 -12.11 -24.33 -13.57
N ASP A 95 -12.94 -23.50 -14.21
CA ASP A 95 -12.80 -23.05 -15.60
C ASP A 95 -11.87 -21.83 -15.76
N ALA A 96 -11.29 -21.39 -14.65
CA ALA A 96 -10.48 -20.18 -14.51
C ALA A 96 -11.11 -18.92 -15.09
N ALA A 97 -12.45 -18.86 -15.17
CA ALA A 97 -13.18 -17.70 -15.64
C ALA A 97 -13.35 -16.63 -14.54
N GLN A 98 -13.18 -17.00 -13.27
CA GLN A 98 -13.41 -16.11 -12.14
C GLN A 98 -12.35 -16.29 -11.04
N ILE A 99 -11.98 -15.17 -10.41
CA ILE A 99 -11.20 -15.14 -9.18
C ILE A 99 -12.07 -14.43 -8.13
N ARG A 100 -12.33 -15.11 -7.01
CA ARG A 100 -13.11 -14.56 -5.89
C ARG A 100 -12.19 -14.21 -4.74
N ALA A 101 -12.22 -12.96 -4.30
CA ALA A 101 -11.57 -12.48 -3.10
C ALA A 101 -12.35 -12.87 -1.84
N ALA A 102 -11.68 -12.85 -0.68
CA ALA A 102 -12.31 -13.18 0.61
C ALA A 102 -13.41 -12.19 1.03
N ASP A 103 -13.36 -10.95 0.56
CA ASP A 103 -14.37 -9.90 0.82
C ASP A 103 -15.62 -10.02 -0.08
N GLY A 104 -15.66 -11.02 -0.96
CA GLY A 104 -16.76 -11.24 -1.89
C GLY A 104 -16.57 -10.62 -3.27
N THR A 105 -15.51 -9.83 -3.50
CA THR A 105 -15.18 -9.27 -4.82
C THR A 105 -14.95 -10.39 -5.83
N VAL A 106 -15.56 -10.28 -7.01
CA VAL A 106 -15.43 -11.27 -8.09
C VAL A 106 -14.80 -10.60 -9.31
N TYR A 107 -13.59 -11.03 -9.63
CA TYR A 107 -12.91 -10.67 -10.86
C TYR A 107 -13.25 -11.69 -11.94
N ARG A 108 -13.71 -11.23 -13.10
CA ARG A 108 -14.05 -12.06 -14.26
C ARG A 108 -12.98 -11.93 -15.32
N ARG A 109 -12.61 -13.04 -15.95
CA ARG A 109 -11.57 -13.07 -16.98
C ARG A 109 -11.98 -12.18 -18.15
N GLY A 110 -11.18 -11.15 -18.42
CA GLY A 110 -11.31 -10.28 -19.59
C GLY A 110 -10.52 -10.82 -20.78
N SER A 111 -9.24 -11.15 -20.58
CA SER A 111 -8.37 -11.74 -21.60
C SER A 111 -7.41 -12.76 -21.01
N SER A 112 -7.01 -13.74 -21.83
CA SER A 112 -5.99 -14.73 -21.47
C SER A 112 -4.66 -14.36 -22.12
N ALA A 113 -3.55 -14.66 -21.44
CA ALA A 113 -2.20 -14.43 -21.94
C ALA A 113 -1.28 -15.61 -21.61
N ALA A 114 -0.19 -15.76 -22.38
CA ALA A 114 0.90 -16.65 -21.99
C ALA A 114 1.60 -16.09 -20.74
N CYS A 115 1.91 -16.96 -19.78
CA CYS A 115 2.62 -16.55 -18.58
C CYS A 115 4.06 -16.15 -18.91
N ALA A 116 4.51 -15.04 -18.34
CA ALA A 116 5.91 -14.68 -18.32
C ALA A 116 6.71 -15.64 -17.44
N ALA A 117 8.02 -15.73 -17.70
CA ALA A 117 8.93 -16.46 -16.82
C ALA A 117 9.02 -15.74 -15.45
N PRO A 118 8.99 -16.47 -14.31
CA PRO A 118 9.23 -15.90 -13.00
C PRO A 118 10.55 -15.14 -12.93
N ALA A 119 10.53 -13.96 -12.30
CA ALA A 119 11.74 -13.16 -12.14
C ALA A 119 12.66 -13.80 -11.09
N PRO A 120 13.93 -14.12 -11.42
CA PRO A 120 14.83 -14.74 -10.46
C PRO A 120 15.10 -13.82 -9.27
N ALA A 121 15.25 -14.41 -8.08
CA ALA A 121 15.64 -13.64 -6.90
C ALA A 121 17.07 -13.10 -7.08
N ALA A 122 17.28 -11.82 -6.77
CA ALA A 122 18.57 -11.15 -6.94
C ALA A 122 19.63 -11.64 -5.94
N THR A 123 19.20 -12.19 -4.79
CA THR A 123 20.10 -12.76 -3.77
C THR A 123 19.48 -13.99 -3.13
N ALA A 124 20.32 -14.82 -2.49
CA ALA A 124 19.86 -15.97 -1.71
C ALA A 124 18.95 -15.55 -0.54
N ALA A 125 19.21 -14.40 0.09
CA ALA A 125 18.37 -13.88 1.16
C ALA A 125 16.96 -13.52 0.66
N ILE A 126 16.86 -12.92 -0.53
CA ILE A 126 15.56 -12.64 -1.18
C ILE A 126 14.86 -13.95 -1.54
N ALA A 127 15.58 -14.94 -2.09
CA ALA A 127 15.02 -16.25 -2.41
C ALA A 127 14.43 -16.93 -1.16
N GLN A 128 15.18 -16.93 -0.05
CA GLN A 128 14.71 -17.51 1.21
C GLN A 128 13.52 -16.74 1.79
N CYS A 129 13.49 -15.42 1.66
CA CYS A 129 12.33 -14.62 2.07
C CYS A 129 11.09 -14.93 1.23
N ARG A 130 11.24 -15.11 -0.09
CA ARG A 130 10.13 -15.44 -1.00
C ARG A 130 9.54 -16.83 -0.77
N ALA A 131 10.36 -17.78 -0.31
CA ALA A 131 9.91 -19.13 0.00
C ALA A 131 8.84 -19.16 1.12
N ASP A 132 8.86 -18.19 2.03
CA ASP A 132 7.82 -17.99 3.05
C ASP A 132 7.70 -16.48 3.38
N LEU A 133 6.97 -15.76 2.52
CA LEU A 133 6.77 -14.32 2.66
C LEU A 133 6.06 -13.93 3.96
N PRO A 134 4.98 -14.61 4.40
CA PRO A 134 4.36 -14.31 5.70
C PRO A 134 5.35 -14.41 6.86
N ALA A 135 6.14 -15.49 6.97
CA ALA A 135 7.12 -15.63 8.04
C ALA A 135 8.27 -14.62 7.90
N CYS A 136 8.68 -14.31 6.66
CA CYS A 136 9.69 -13.29 6.40
C CYS A 136 9.23 -11.90 6.87
N ALA A 137 8.02 -11.47 6.52
CA ALA A 137 7.48 -10.17 6.93
C ALA A 137 7.29 -10.07 8.45
N GLN A 138 6.85 -11.15 9.10
CA GLN A 138 6.75 -11.22 10.56
C GLN A 138 8.12 -11.06 11.23
N ARG A 139 9.16 -11.76 10.73
CA ARG A 139 10.53 -11.59 11.23
C ARG A 139 11.03 -10.17 11.03
N LEU A 140 10.78 -9.58 9.86
CA LEU A 140 11.20 -8.21 9.55
C LEU A 140 10.54 -7.16 10.45
N ALA A 141 9.31 -7.38 10.91
CA ALA A 141 8.65 -6.51 11.89
C ALA A 141 9.36 -6.47 13.26
N GLN A 142 10.19 -7.47 13.56
CA GLN A 142 10.97 -7.60 14.80
C GLN A 142 12.49 -7.46 14.57
N ALA A 143 12.91 -7.37 13.31
CA ALA A 143 14.30 -7.40 12.92
C ALA A 143 15.00 -6.06 13.20
N ASP A 144 16.33 -6.11 13.29
CA ASP A 144 17.13 -4.90 13.26
C ASP A 144 17.13 -4.25 11.86
N ARG A 145 17.61 -3.01 11.80
CA ARG A 145 17.70 -2.26 10.54
C ARG A 145 18.67 -2.87 9.53
N ALA A 146 19.69 -3.62 9.96
CA ALA A 146 20.64 -4.22 9.04
C ALA A 146 19.99 -5.36 8.24
N GLN A 147 19.17 -6.19 8.90
CA GLN A 147 18.39 -7.24 8.25
C GLN A 147 17.36 -6.66 7.27
N ALA A 148 16.62 -5.62 7.66
CA ALA A 148 15.73 -4.90 6.76
C ALA A 148 16.49 -4.28 5.58
N ALA A 149 17.68 -3.72 5.83
CA ALA A 149 18.53 -3.16 4.80
C ALA A 149 19.10 -4.22 3.85
N ALA A 150 19.30 -5.47 4.28
CA ALA A 150 19.74 -6.54 3.37
C ALA A 150 18.64 -6.96 2.39
N LEU A 151 17.37 -6.87 2.80
CA LEU A 151 16.22 -7.30 2.00
C LEU A 151 15.53 -6.17 1.23
N CYS A 152 15.73 -4.91 1.62
CA CYS A 152 15.14 -3.76 0.93
C CYS A 152 15.56 -3.69 -0.55
N GLY A 153 14.57 -3.65 -1.44
CA GLY A 153 14.76 -3.46 -2.87
C GLY A 153 13.46 -3.66 -3.65
N PRO A 154 13.49 -3.58 -4.99
CA PRO A 154 12.32 -3.70 -5.84
C PRO A 154 11.60 -5.06 -5.72
N GLN A 155 12.32 -6.10 -5.29
CA GLN A 155 11.77 -7.45 -5.14
C GLN A 155 11.05 -7.67 -3.81
N LEU A 156 11.32 -6.84 -2.78
CA LEU A 156 10.70 -6.88 -1.46
C LEU A 156 10.54 -5.44 -0.88
N PRO A 157 9.72 -4.56 -1.49
CA PRO A 157 9.53 -3.19 -1.00
C PRO A 157 9.06 -3.09 0.46
N PHE A 158 8.30 -4.06 0.99
CA PHE A 158 7.90 -4.09 2.40
C PHE A 158 9.10 -4.14 3.36
N ALA A 159 10.24 -4.71 2.95
CA ALA A 159 11.48 -4.65 3.73
C ALA A 159 12.08 -3.23 3.76
N CYS A 160 11.89 -2.44 2.69
CA CYS A 160 12.22 -1.02 2.69
C CYS A 160 11.32 -0.22 3.62
N ARG A 161 10.03 -0.60 3.76
CA ARG A 161 9.11 0.05 4.70
C ARG A 161 9.59 -0.05 6.14
N ALA A 162 10.10 -1.22 6.54
CA ALA A 162 10.68 -1.42 7.88
C ALA A 162 11.84 -0.46 8.20
N LEU A 163 12.56 0.05 7.19
CA LEU A 163 13.60 1.06 7.38
C LEU A 163 13.04 2.47 7.66
N LEU A 164 11.84 2.77 7.14
CA LEU A 164 11.14 4.03 7.34
C LEU A 164 10.38 4.10 8.67
N ASP A 165 10.04 2.94 9.23
CA ASP A 165 9.31 2.88 10.48
C ASP A 165 10.21 3.26 11.68
N PRO A 166 9.65 3.99 12.67
CA PRO A 166 10.37 4.28 13.90
C PRO A 166 10.73 2.95 14.57
N ALA A 167 11.94 2.88 15.12
CA ALA A 167 12.37 1.70 15.85
C ALA A 167 11.39 1.44 17.01
N PRO A 168 11.01 0.18 17.29
CA PRO A 168 10.15 -0.12 18.43
C PRO A 168 10.80 0.41 19.71
N ALA A 169 10.00 1.08 20.55
CA ALA A 169 10.44 1.72 21.79
C ALA A 169 11.13 0.77 22.80
N ALA A 170 11.01 -0.55 22.60
CA ALA A 170 11.59 -1.60 23.43
C ALA A 170 13.05 -1.95 23.09
N ALA A 171 13.71 -1.26 22.15
CA ALA A 171 15.12 -1.47 21.89
C ALA A 171 16.00 -0.83 22.99
N THR A 172 16.17 -1.53 24.11
CA THR A 172 17.09 -1.17 25.23
C THR A 172 18.57 -1.43 24.93
N ALA A 173 18.93 -1.77 23.69
CA ALA A 173 20.35 -1.79 23.30
C ALA A 173 20.86 -0.34 23.18
N PRO A 174 22.13 -0.05 23.54
CA PRO A 174 22.70 1.24 23.26
C PRO A 174 22.49 1.49 21.77
N ALA A 175 21.84 2.61 21.45
CA ALA A 175 21.69 3.08 20.08
C ALA A 175 23.10 3.26 19.54
N GLN A 176 23.70 2.19 19.00
CA GLN A 176 24.69 2.33 17.97
C GLN A 176 24.02 3.27 16.99
N ALA A 177 24.61 4.44 16.82
CA ALA A 177 24.20 5.44 15.88
C ALA A 177 24.39 4.85 14.47
N GLY A 178 23.58 3.83 14.14
CA GLY A 178 23.38 3.36 12.80
C GLY A 178 22.92 4.57 12.03
N ALA A 179 23.69 4.92 11.00
CA ALA A 179 23.45 6.10 10.18
C ALA A 179 21.95 6.28 9.96
N ALA A 180 21.44 7.47 10.26
CA ALA A 180 20.03 7.78 10.09
C ALA A 180 19.62 7.38 8.67
N VAL A 181 18.68 6.42 8.58
CA VAL A 181 18.14 5.99 7.30
C VAL A 181 17.51 7.21 6.66
N GLN A 182 18.01 7.61 5.50
CA GLN A 182 17.46 8.74 4.74
C GLN A 182 16.25 8.24 3.94
N PRO A 183 15.02 8.74 4.20
CA PRO A 183 13.82 8.31 3.49
C PRO A 183 13.95 8.40 1.95
N GLU A 184 14.69 9.38 1.46
CA GLU A 184 14.97 9.59 0.04
C GLU A 184 15.79 8.45 -0.57
N ALA A 185 16.76 7.92 0.17
CA ALA A 185 17.55 6.77 -0.28
C ALA A 185 16.71 5.49 -0.30
N VAL A 186 15.81 5.33 0.68
CA VAL A 186 14.90 4.18 0.75
C VAL A 186 13.90 4.18 -0.41
N CYS A 187 13.27 5.33 -0.69
CA CYS A 187 12.38 5.50 -1.84
C CYS A 187 13.08 5.08 -3.15
N ARG A 188 14.24 5.67 -3.46
CA ARG A 188 15.01 5.33 -4.68
C ARG A 188 15.35 3.85 -4.78
N ARG A 189 15.76 3.24 -3.66
CA ARG A 189 16.15 1.83 -3.61
C ARG A 189 14.96 0.87 -3.82
N SER A 190 13.78 1.26 -3.36
CA SER A 190 12.59 0.40 -3.40
C SER A 190 11.94 0.27 -4.77
N ALA A 191 12.10 1.27 -5.65
CA ALA A 191 11.32 1.41 -6.89
C ALA A 191 9.83 1.09 -6.68
N SER A 192 9.25 1.63 -5.60
CA SER A 192 7.85 1.48 -5.23
C SER A 192 7.25 2.84 -4.90
N ALA A 193 6.14 3.17 -5.57
CA ALA A 193 5.43 4.41 -5.32
C ALA A 193 4.88 4.46 -3.88
N GLN A 194 4.40 3.35 -3.33
CA GLN A 194 3.92 3.29 -1.95
C GLN A 194 5.04 3.55 -0.93
N ILE A 195 6.25 3.03 -1.18
CA ILE A 195 7.40 3.29 -0.31
C ILE A 195 7.86 4.74 -0.42
N CYS A 196 7.85 5.31 -1.63
CA CYS A 196 8.13 6.73 -1.84
C CYS A 196 7.11 7.63 -1.15
N THR A 197 5.82 7.28 -1.20
CA THR A 197 4.76 7.98 -0.45
C THR A 197 4.97 7.86 1.05
N ALA A 198 5.28 6.67 1.58
CA ALA A 198 5.60 6.51 3.00
C ALA A 198 6.82 7.33 3.42
N ALA A 199 7.85 7.40 2.57
CA ALA A 199 9.00 8.26 2.79
C ALA A 199 8.61 9.76 2.79
N ALA A 200 7.73 10.17 1.88
CA ALA A 200 7.19 11.53 1.84
C ALA A 200 6.43 11.86 3.13
N GLU A 201 5.62 10.94 3.63
CA GLU A 201 4.89 11.10 4.90
C GLU A 201 5.84 11.33 6.07
N ARG A 202 6.96 10.59 6.14
CA ARG A 202 7.99 10.82 7.18
C ARG A 202 8.61 12.21 7.10
N GLN A 203 8.88 12.69 5.89
CA GLN A 203 9.42 14.04 5.70
C GLN A 203 8.37 15.12 6.03
N TRP A 204 7.10 14.87 5.70
CA TRP A 204 5.99 15.77 6.02
C TRP A 204 5.81 15.90 7.54
N ASP A 205 5.76 14.76 8.24
CA ASP A 205 5.68 14.71 9.71
C ASP A 205 6.86 15.44 10.38
N ALA A 206 8.04 15.41 9.75
CA ALA A 206 9.23 16.11 10.21
C ALA A 206 9.27 17.61 9.82
N GLY A 207 8.21 18.15 9.21
CA GLY A 207 8.13 19.54 8.74
C GLY A 207 9.01 19.85 7.51
N LYS A 208 9.57 18.83 6.86
CA LYS A 208 10.45 18.95 5.68
C LYS A 208 9.63 18.88 4.39
N PHE A 209 8.68 19.82 4.25
CA PHE A 209 7.64 19.80 3.21
C PHE A 209 8.18 19.70 1.77
N LEU A 210 9.25 20.43 1.42
CA LEU A 210 9.83 20.35 0.08
C LEU A 210 10.47 18.99 -0.23
N ARG A 211 11.06 18.34 0.77
CA ARG A 211 11.59 16.97 0.60
C ARG A 211 10.46 15.96 0.46
N ALA A 212 9.36 16.16 1.18
CA ALA A 212 8.16 15.35 1.03
C ALA A 212 7.55 15.48 -0.37
N LYS A 213 7.42 16.71 -0.90
CA LYS A 213 6.99 16.99 -2.27
C LYS A 213 7.85 16.27 -3.30
N ALA A 214 9.18 16.36 -3.20
CA ALA A 214 10.10 15.68 -4.12
C ALA A 214 9.99 14.14 -4.08
N LEU A 215 9.55 13.55 -2.97
CA LEU A 215 9.30 12.11 -2.85
C LEU A 215 7.94 11.71 -3.46
N LEU A 216 6.93 12.58 -3.37
CA LEU A 216 5.66 12.40 -4.09
C LEU A 216 5.84 12.54 -5.60
N GLU A 217 6.69 13.46 -6.07
CA GLU A 217 7.08 13.56 -7.48
C GLU A 217 7.71 12.25 -7.99
N GLN A 218 8.58 11.63 -7.19
CA GLN A 218 9.13 10.30 -7.50
C GLN A 218 8.07 9.19 -7.49
N ALA A 219 7.12 9.21 -6.55
CA ALA A 219 6.01 8.27 -6.52
C ALA A 219 5.10 8.43 -7.76
N CYS A 220 4.79 9.67 -8.15
CA CYS A 220 4.05 9.97 -9.37
C CYS A 220 4.78 9.50 -10.64
N ALA A 221 6.11 9.66 -10.70
CA ALA A 221 6.92 9.16 -11.81
C ALA A 221 6.93 7.62 -11.92
N LEU A 222 6.54 6.93 -10.85
CA LEU A 222 6.27 5.48 -10.83
C LEU A 222 4.81 5.15 -11.17
N SER A 223 4.11 6.09 -11.81
CA SER A 223 2.72 5.98 -12.27
C SER A 223 1.69 5.79 -11.16
N ASP A 224 1.92 6.40 -9.99
CA ASP A 224 0.93 6.43 -8.92
C ASP A 224 -0.03 7.61 -9.05
N PRO A 225 -1.31 7.39 -9.42
CA PRO A 225 -2.25 8.48 -9.68
C PRO A 225 -2.54 9.31 -8.43
N VAL A 226 -2.52 8.70 -7.25
CA VAL A 226 -2.76 9.38 -5.97
C VAL A 226 -1.61 10.36 -5.66
N ALA A 227 -0.37 9.92 -5.77
CA ALA A 227 0.80 10.79 -5.62
C ALA A 227 0.82 11.89 -6.70
N CYS A 228 0.44 11.58 -7.94
CA CYS A 228 0.35 12.60 -8.99
C CYS A 228 -0.64 13.71 -8.63
N GLY A 229 -1.85 13.37 -8.18
CA GLY A 229 -2.81 14.36 -7.71
C GLY A 229 -2.26 15.21 -6.57
N ARG A 230 -1.62 14.59 -5.56
CA ARG A 230 -0.98 15.30 -4.43
C ARG A 230 0.12 16.24 -4.89
N THR A 231 0.97 15.82 -5.82
CA THR A 231 2.04 16.65 -6.39
C THR A 231 1.46 17.88 -7.09
N THR A 232 0.38 17.73 -7.87
CA THR A 232 -0.30 18.85 -8.52
C THR A 232 -0.80 19.88 -7.49
N ALA A 233 -1.45 19.46 -6.40
CA ALA A 233 -1.89 20.43 -5.39
C ALA A 233 -0.74 21.14 -4.66
N LEU A 234 0.43 20.50 -4.57
CA LEU A 234 1.63 21.05 -3.95
C LEU A 234 2.50 21.86 -4.92
N GLU A 235 2.10 22.02 -6.19
CA GLU A 235 2.91 22.65 -7.24
C GLU A 235 3.40 24.04 -6.82
N GLU A 236 2.50 24.87 -6.30
CA GLU A 236 2.81 26.24 -5.85
C GLU A 236 3.38 26.33 -4.42
N VAL A 237 3.58 25.20 -3.74
CA VAL A 237 4.23 25.18 -2.42
C VAL A 237 5.74 25.17 -2.62
N ASP A 238 6.37 26.32 -2.40
CA ASP A 238 7.81 26.54 -2.51
C ASP A 238 8.45 27.02 -1.18
N ALA A 239 9.76 27.27 -1.21
CA ALA A 239 10.50 27.72 -0.02
C ALA A 239 10.00 29.08 0.50
N THR A 240 9.64 29.99 -0.40
CA THR A 240 9.15 31.33 -0.07
C THR A 240 7.81 31.26 0.65
N LEU A 241 6.88 30.49 0.11
CA LEU A 241 5.57 30.28 0.70
C LEU A 241 5.68 29.60 2.06
N LEU A 242 6.58 28.63 2.22
CA LEU A 242 6.87 27.97 3.49
C LEU A 242 7.55 28.87 4.52
N GLN A 243 8.08 30.04 4.14
CA GLN A 243 8.59 31.07 5.05
C GLN A 243 7.52 32.06 5.51
N SER A 244 6.25 31.85 5.11
CA SER A 244 5.14 32.67 5.57
C SER A 244 5.11 32.79 7.10
N PRO A 245 4.85 34.00 7.65
CA PRO A 245 4.83 34.21 9.09
C PRO A 245 3.73 33.36 9.74
N PRO A 246 3.93 32.94 11.01
CA PRO A 246 2.90 32.24 11.77
C PRO A 246 1.61 33.07 11.86
N ALA A 247 0.46 32.41 11.92
CA ALA A 247 -0.80 33.13 12.04
C ALA A 247 -0.97 33.74 13.44
N THR A 248 -1.39 35.01 13.46
CA THR A 248 -1.74 35.75 14.67
C THR A 248 -3.26 35.85 14.87
N ARG A 249 -4.03 35.47 13.86
CA ARG A 249 -5.51 35.43 13.86
C ARG A 249 -6.02 34.25 13.04
N LEU A 250 -7.20 33.76 13.36
CA LEU A 250 -7.86 32.75 12.53
C LEU A 250 -8.18 33.33 11.14
N PRO A 251 -8.08 32.50 10.09
CA PRO A 251 -8.49 32.89 8.76
C PRO A 251 -10.02 33.01 8.71
N CYS A 252 -10.48 33.66 7.66
CA CYS A 252 -11.89 33.97 7.47
C CYS A 252 -12.27 33.66 6.02
N GLY A 253 -13.48 33.13 5.81
CA GLY A 253 -13.97 32.78 4.48
C GLY A 253 -13.87 31.28 4.17
N ARG A 254 -14.09 30.94 2.90
CA ARG A 254 -14.17 29.57 2.43
C ARG A 254 -12.82 29.11 1.91
N PHE A 255 -12.42 27.91 2.32
CA PHE A 255 -11.22 27.23 1.88
C PHE A 255 -11.59 25.91 1.21
N ILE A 256 -11.00 25.61 0.05
CA ILE A 256 -11.32 24.41 -0.74
C ILE A 256 -10.03 23.70 -1.13
N ALA A 257 -9.99 22.38 -0.96
CA ALA A 257 -8.95 21.53 -1.51
C ALA A 257 -9.49 20.86 -2.80
N PRO A 258 -8.86 21.09 -3.97
CA PRO A 258 -9.37 20.61 -5.25
C PRO A 258 -9.09 19.12 -5.54
N LEU A 259 -8.56 18.35 -4.57
CA LEU A 259 -8.22 16.93 -4.76
C LEU A 259 -9.28 16.00 -4.14
N GLY A 260 -9.71 14.99 -4.91
CA GLY A 260 -10.59 13.91 -4.44
C GLY A 260 -12.03 14.36 -4.17
N THR A 261 -12.67 13.80 -3.13
CA THR A 261 -13.90 14.37 -2.56
C THR A 261 -13.58 15.77 -2.05
N SER A 262 -14.03 16.81 -2.77
CA SER A 262 -13.73 18.20 -2.48
C SER A 262 -13.89 18.53 -0.99
N LEU A 263 -12.78 18.58 -0.27
CA LEU A 263 -12.77 19.03 1.12
C LEU A 263 -12.96 20.55 1.10
N SER A 264 -13.94 21.04 1.83
CA SER A 264 -14.12 22.47 2.03
C SER A 264 -14.31 22.80 3.49
N LEU A 265 -13.76 23.94 3.91
CA LEU A 265 -13.80 24.47 5.26
C LEU A 265 -14.28 25.92 5.19
N GLN A 266 -15.38 26.24 5.87
CA GLN A 266 -15.90 27.58 6.00
C GLN A 266 -15.56 28.11 7.39
N PHE A 267 -14.59 29.03 7.47
CA PHE A 267 -14.25 29.72 8.71
C PHE A 267 -15.19 30.91 8.94
N ARG A 268 -15.60 31.11 10.19
CA ARG A 268 -16.47 32.21 10.64
C ARG A 268 -15.77 33.04 11.72
N ASP A 269 -16.31 34.22 12.00
CA ASP A 269 -15.76 35.17 12.97
C ASP A 269 -15.76 34.66 14.42
N ASP A 270 -16.70 33.78 14.75
CA ASP A 270 -16.80 33.17 16.09
C ASP A 270 -15.80 32.02 16.29
N GLY A 271 -14.92 31.76 15.31
CA GLY A 271 -13.98 30.64 15.33
C GLY A 271 -14.61 29.30 14.96
N SER A 272 -15.92 29.26 14.65
CA SER A 272 -16.55 28.04 14.15
C SER A 272 -16.12 27.76 12.72
N VAL A 273 -15.92 26.48 12.42
CA VAL A 273 -15.58 25.99 11.08
C VAL A 273 -16.59 24.96 10.67
N ARG A 274 -17.22 25.14 9.51
CA ARG A 274 -18.13 24.15 8.92
C ARG A 274 -17.44 23.44 7.77
N ASP A 275 -17.46 22.12 7.74
CA ASP A 275 -16.93 21.36 6.60
C ASP A 275 -17.98 21.19 5.47
N GLY A 276 -17.58 20.56 4.36
CA GLY A 276 -18.47 20.27 3.23
C GLY A 276 -19.63 19.32 3.54
N ASN A 277 -19.52 18.53 4.61
CA ASN A 277 -20.57 17.60 5.06
C ASN A 277 -21.55 18.25 6.04
N GLY A 278 -21.27 19.48 6.47
CA GLY A 278 -22.07 20.22 7.42
C GLY A 278 -21.68 19.99 8.88
N ASP A 279 -20.60 19.25 9.14
CA ASP A 279 -20.05 19.10 10.49
C ASP A 279 -19.45 20.43 10.95
N VAL A 280 -19.60 20.70 12.24
CA VAL A 280 -19.14 21.94 12.87
C VAL A 280 -18.01 21.62 13.83
N MET A 281 -16.90 22.32 13.63
CA MET A 281 -15.67 22.26 14.39
C MET A 281 -15.39 23.60 15.05
N GLN A 282 -14.52 23.60 16.06
CA GLN A 282 -13.99 24.83 16.65
C GLN A 282 -12.51 25.00 16.31
N ALA A 283 -12.18 26.14 15.71
CA ALA A 283 -10.82 26.53 15.41
C ALA A 283 -10.19 27.31 16.56
N HIS A 284 -8.90 27.04 16.80
CA HIS A 284 -8.08 27.77 17.76
C HIS A 284 -6.66 27.86 17.21
N LEU A 285 -5.96 28.93 17.60
CA LEU A 285 -4.54 29.07 17.28
C LEU A 285 -3.70 28.37 18.34
N GLU A 286 -2.81 27.50 17.90
CA GLU A 286 -1.82 26.84 18.74
C GLU A 286 -0.45 27.03 18.10
N HIS A 287 0.43 27.81 18.75
CA HIS A 287 1.79 28.10 18.25
C HIS A 287 1.83 28.61 16.79
N GLY A 288 0.83 29.41 16.40
CA GLY A 288 0.70 29.97 15.04
C GLY A 288 0.19 28.99 13.98
N GLN A 289 -0.20 27.78 14.38
CA GLN A 289 -0.95 26.82 13.58
C GLN A 289 -2.44 26.90 13.96
N ILE A 290 -3.30 26.36 13.10
CA ILE A 290 -4.73 26.28 13.36
C ILE A 290 -5.05 24.83 13.73
N ALA A 291 -5.58 24.64 14.93
CA ALA A 291 -6.12 23.36 15.35
C ALA A 291 -7.65 23.40 15.25
N LEU A 292 -8.26 22.40 14.62
CA LEU A 292 -9.71 22.23 14.53
C LEU A 292 -10.12 21.08 15.44
N ARG A 293 -10.98 21.34 16.42
CA ARG A 293 -11.54 20.30 17.30
C ARG A 293 -12.90 19.85 16.78
N GLN A 294 -13.02 18.56 16.50
CA GLN A 294 -14.29 17.89 16.21
C GLN A 294 -15.01 17.50 17.51
N ARG A 295 -16.32 17.22 17.43
CA ARG A 295 -17.13 16.85 18.60
C ARG A 295 -16.73 15.51 19.22
N ASP A 296 -16.18 14.60 18.41
CA ASP A 296 -15.70 13.28 18.83
C ASP A 296 -14.29 13.33 19.46
N GLY A 297 -13.71 14.52 19.57
CA GLY A 297 -12.36 14.74 20.12
C GLY A 297 -11.23 14.59 19.11
N GLN A 298 -11.51 14.26 17.83
CA GLN A 298 -10.50 14.31 16.78
C GLN A 298 -10.02 15.75 16.57
N GLN A 299 -8.74 15.89 16.22
CA GLN A 299 -8.11 17.16 15.94
C GLN A 299 -7.48 17.19 14.56
N TRP A 300 -7.76 18.24 13.81
CA TRP A 300 -7.05 18.52 12.56
C TRP A 300 -6.05 19.64 12.82
N GLN A 301 -4.88 19.53 12.22
CA GLN A 301 -3.86 20.55 12.33
C GLN A 301 -3.56 21.13 10.95
N LEU A 302 -3.66 22.46 10.83
CA LEU A 302 -3.42 23.18 9.61
C LEU A 302 -2.33 24.24 9.84
N ARG A 303 -1.42 24.38 8.88
CA ARG A 303 -0.46 25.47 8.85
C ARG A 303 -0.88 26.53 7.82
N PRO A 304 -1.03 27.79 8.24
CA PRO A 304 -1.22 28.90 7.32
C PRO A 304 0.03 29.19 6.50
N LEU A 305 -0.16 29.37 5.20
CA LEU A 305 0.86 29.77 4.23
C LEU A 305 0.44 31.10 3.59
N GLY A 306 0.34 32.14 4.42
CA GLY A 306 -0.24 33.43 4.03
C GLY A 306 -1.77 33.47 4.25
N ALA A 307 -2.43 34.48 3.68
CA ALA A 307 -3.84 34.76 3.98
C ALA A 307 -4.83 33.79 3.32
N LYS A 308 -4.47 33.18 2.19
CA LYS A 308 -5.39 32.39 1.34
C LYS A 308 -4.96 30.94 1.14
N ARG A 309 -4.01 30.43 1.93
CA ARG A 309 -3.53 29.05 1.77
C ARG A 309 -3.31 28.40 3.12
N LEU A 310 -3.79 27.18 3.26
CA LEU A 310 -3.54 26.33 4.42
C LEU A 310 -3.02 24.99 3.93
N ILE A 311 -2.09 24.38 4.68
CA ILE A 311 -1.67 22.99 4.44
C ILE A 311 -2.03 22.12 5.64
N GLY A 312 -2.45 20.88 5.38
CA GLY A 312 -2.73 19.92 6.44
C GLY A 312 -1.46 19.29 7.02
N LEU A 313 -1.40 19.16 8.34
CA LEU A 313 -0.24 18.66 9.08
C LEU A 313 -0.47 17.29 9.71
N ASP A 314 -1.71 17.00 10.11
CA ASP A 314 -2.04 15.72 10.74
C ASP A 314 -2.02 14.57 9.73
N ARG A 315 -2.02 13.34 10.25
CA ARG A 315 -1.89 12.12 9.43
C ARG A 315 -2.98 11.98 8.37
N ALA A 316 -4.21 12.38 8.67
CA ALA A 316 -5.34 12.22 7.75
C ALA A 316 -5.32 13.27 6.64
N HIS A 317 -4.74 14.45 6.89
CA HIS A 317 -4.74 15.58 5.95
C HIS A 317 -3.35 15.93 5.39
N ARG A 318 -2.37 15.00 5.47
CA ARG A 318 -1.06 15.22 4.83
C ARG A 318 -1.23 15.51 3.34
N PHE A 319 -0.40 16.40 2.83
CA PHE A 319 -0.37 16.80 1.41
C PHE A 319 -1.63 17.51 0.91
N VAL A 320 -2.60 17.77 1.80
CA VAL A 320 -3.77 18.58 1.46
C VAL A 320 -3.37 20.05 1.47
N VAL A 321 -3.68 20.75 0.38
CA VAL A 321 -3.59 22.21 0.27
C VAL A 321 -5.00 22.76 0.08
N LEU A 322 -5.36 23.68 0.96
CA LEU A 322 -6.64 24.37 0.95
C LEU A 322 -6.43 25.81 0.45
N PHE A 323 -7.22 26.20 -0.54
CA PHE A 323 -7.17 27.52 -1.17
C PHE A 323 -8.36 28.35 -0.73
N GLY A 324 -8.10 29.52 -0.18
CA GLY A 324 -9.11 30.50 0.25
C GLY A 324 -9.70 31.25 -0.94
N ASP A 325 -11.01 31.50 -0.90
CA ASP A 325 -11.68 32.33 -1.89
C ASP A 325 -11.27 33.82 -1.79
N GLU A 326 -11.51 34.57 -2.86
CA GLU A 326 -11.17 36.01 -2.91
C GLU A 326 -12.13 36.87 -2.09
N THR A 327 -13.32 36.34 -1.78
CA THR A 327 -14.44 37.07 -1.19
C THR A 327 -14.47 37.03 0.33
N GLY A 328 -13.35 36.72 1.00
CA GLY A 328 -13.19 36.49 2.45
C GLY A 328 -13.83 37.52 3.38
N HIS A 329 -15.15 37.51 3.45
CA HIS A 329 -15.98 38.25 4.38
C HIS A 329 -16.63 37.23 5.29
N CYS A 330 -16.23 37.25 6.55
CA CYS A 330 -17.02 36.64 7.58
C CYS A 330 -18.12 37.65 7.84
N GLY A 331 -19.35 37.27 7.47
CA GLY A 331 -20.49 38.12 7.74
C GLY A 331 -20.59 38.30 9.25
N ALA A 332 -20.60 39.55 9.71
CA ALA A 332 -21.17 39.90 11.00
C ALA A 332 -22.54 39.20 11.09
N ALA A 333 -22.76 38.46 12.18
CA ALA A 333 -23.97 37.68 12.38
C ALA A 333 -25.20 38.52 12.01
N GLN A 334 -26.01 38.03 11.06
CA GLN A 334 -27.37 38.54 10.91
C GLN A 334 -28.11 38.17 12.19
N GLN A 335 -28.36 39.20 13.01
CA GLN A 335 -29.20 39.15 14.19
C GLN A 335 -30.64 38.83 13.81
#